data_AF-A0A3D8WTZ3-F1
#
_entry.id   AF-A0A3D8WTZ3-F1
#
_cell.length_a   1.000
_cell.length_b   1.000
_cell.length_c   1.000
_cell.angle_alpha   90.00
_cell.angle_beta   90.00
_cell.angle_gamma   90.00
#
_symmetry.space_group_name_H-M   'P 1'
#
loop_
_entity.id
_entity.type
_entity.pdbx_description
1 polymer ?
#
loop_
_entity_poly.entity_id
_entity_poly.type
_entity_poly.pdbx_seq_one_letter_code
_entity_poly.pdbx_strand_id
1 'polypeptide(L)'
;MKKLNKLLTVVFSFLLIALAFTTAANAEESKSKVYGKLKVELIFPTNLEDVEGTEEDKELLLSTGWKESLDGYVREYPLDNTKIIIDDKEYTTDSDGNFDIDLLKGKQYQMKIKHPAFEGQSIDIDTNKGDLYVEPEVKVNFMTFMEDPSEDVDNTSSEVADTSSANKITTMASSGAHTGGFNGETVIKDGGHTDATYKKNSYVTCNRFNGSLGDQKYYNKAAHKVKSGVNFSWSDCDWAVGDSASPCLSPTKGDYASDPNKRYCKSFSISISASSRCSIDIGHKALYHKHTSSKGPSGY
;
A
#
# COMPACT_ATOMS: atom_id res chain seq x y z
N MET A 1 59.00 -27.37 -54.75
CA MET A 1 58.32 -26.07 -54.55
C MET A 1 56.80 -26.13 -54.70
N LYS A 2 56.19 -26.68 -55.77
CA LYS A 2 54.72 -26.69 -55.95
C LYS A 2 53.88 -27.39 -54.85
N LYS A 3 54.41 -28.44 -54.20
CA LYS A 3 53.71 -29.17 -53.12
C LYS A 3 53.69 -28.41 -51.78
N LEU A 4 54.70 -27.58 -51.51
CA LEU A 4 54.80 -26.80 -50.27
C LEU A 4 53.78 -25.65 -50.27
N ASN A 5 53.57 -25.00 -51.43
CA ASN A 5 52.56 -23.96 -51.57
C ASN A 5 51.13 -24.48 -51.35
N LYS A 6 50.79 -25.68 -51.86
CA LYS A 6 49.45 -26.25 -51.65
C LYS A 6 49.17 -26.57 -50.17
N LEU A 7 50.17 -27.06 -49.44
CA LEU A 7 50.02 -27.36 -48.01
C LEU A 7 49.85 -26.07 -47.20
N LEU A 8 50.62 -25.02 -47.52
CA LEU A 8 50.54 -23.73 -46.84
C LEU A 8 49.16 -23.07 -47.06
N THR A 9 48.60 -23.15 -48.26
CA THR A 9 47.27 -22.58 -48.56
C THR A 9 46.17 -23.28 -47.78
N VAL A 10 46.20 -24.62 -47.69
CA VAL A 10 45.18 -25.39 -46.95
C VAL A 10 45.23 -25.09 -45.46
N VAL A 11 46.43 -25.02 -44.87
CA VAL A 11 46.60 -24.67 -43.44
C VAL A 11 46.13 -23.24 -43.17
N PHE A 12 46.44 -22.29 -44.05
CA PHE A 12 46.00 -20.90 -43.90
C PHE A 12 44.48 -20.75 -44.03
N SER A 13 43.84 -21.51 -44.93
CA SER A 13 42.38 -21.54 -45.05
C SER A 13 41.71 -22.14 -43.82
N PHE A 14 42.23 -23.22 -43.25
CA PHE A 14 41.70 -23.79 -42.00
C PHE A 14 41.88 -22.84 -40.81
N LEU A 15 42.99 -22.10 -40.75
CA LEU A 15 43.24 -21.12 -39.69
C LEU A 15 42.27 -19.94 -39.78
N LEU A 16 42.00 -19.42 -40.97
CA LEU A 16 41.02 -18.34 -41.20
C LEU A 16 39.59 -18.77 -40.86
N ILE A 17 39.23 -20.01 -41.18
CA ILE A 17 37.94 -20.60 -40.83
C ILE A 17 37.82 -20.74 -39.30
N ALA A 18 38.86 -21.24 -38.63
CA ALA A 18 38.87 -21.35 -37.16
C ALA A 18 38.77 -19.98 -36.46
N LEU A 19 39.48 -18.97 -36.98
CA LEU A 19 39.40 -17.58 -36.49
C LEU A 19 37.99 -16.99 -36.63
N ALA A 20 37.30 -17.25 -37.75
CA ALA A 20 35.93 -16.79 -37.97
C ALA A 20 34.90 -17.47 -37.03
N PHE A 21 35.13 -18.73 -36.63
CA PHE A 21 34.26 -19.41 -35.67
C PHE A 21 34.49 -18.93 -34.23
N THR A 22 35.72 -18.55 -33.86
CA THR A 22 36.01 -18.04 -32.51
C THR A 22 35.47 -16.63 -32.25
N THR A 23 35.34 -15.80 -33.28
CA THR A 23 34.82 -14.42 -33.14
C THR A 23 33.30 -14.38 -33.05
N ALA A 24 32.59 -15.29 -33.73
CA ALA A 24 31.12 -15.37 -33.65
C ALA A 24 30.62 -15.95 -32.31
N ALA A 25 31.41 -16.79 -31.64
CA ALA A 25 31.03 -17.44 -30.39
C ALA A 25 31.19 -16.56 -29.12
N ASN A 26 31.83 -15.39 -29.23
CA ASN A 26 32.08 -14.47 -28.10
C ASN A 26 31.56 -13.05 -28.35
N ALA A 27 30.53 -12.88 -29.18
CA ALA A 27 29.79 -11.63 -29.18
C ALA A 27 29.02 -11.55 -27.86
N GLU A 28 29.58 -10.86 -26.87
CA GLU A 28 28.89 -10.54 -25.62
C GLU A 28 27.57 -9.85 -25.97
N GLU A 29 26.45 -10.46 -25.56
CA GLU A 29 25.14 -9.92 -25.89
C GLU A 29 25.02 -8.51 -25.30
N SER A 30 24.76 -7.53 -26.16
CA SER A 30 24.62 -6.13 -25.72
C SER A 30 23.43 -6.01 -24.78
N LYS A 31 23.66 -5.38 -23.62
CA LYS A 31 22.63 -5.09 -22.62
C LYS A 31 22.16 -3.64 -22.72
N SER A 32 20.96 -3.40 -22.20
CA SER A 32 20.39 -2.08 -21.94
C SER A 32 19.94 -2.03 -20.49
N LYS A 33 20.17 -0.88 -19.88
CA LYS A 33 19.85 -0.64 -18.48
C LYS A 33 18.40 -0.21 -18.36
N VAL A 34 17.62 -0.91 -17.55
CA VAL A 34 16.27 -0.50 -17.16
C VAL A 34 16.31 -0.15 -15.68
N TYR A 35 16.12 1.12 -15.38
CA TYR A 35 16.22 1.64 -14.01
C TYR A 35 15.02 2.53 -13.71
N GLY A 36 14.75 2.73 -12.42
CA GLY A 36 13.50 3.37 -12.06
C GLY A 36 13.25 3.45 -10.58
N LYS A 37 12.05 3.94 -10.25
CA LYS A 37 11.56 4.05 -8.88
C LYS A 37 10.12 3.55 -8.82
N LEU A 38 9.83 2.68 -7.85
CA LEU A 38 8.47 2.25 -7.51
C LEU A 38 7.98 3.05 -6.30
N LYS A 39 6.83 3.70 -6.46
CA LYS A 39 6.18 4.40 -5.36
C LYS A 39 4.66 4.34 -5.44
N VAL A 40 4.05 4.49 -4.27
CA VAL A 40 2.62 4.79 -4.13
C VAL A 40 2.49 6.21 -3.60
N GLU A 41 1.50 6.93 -4.13
CA GLU A 41 1.17 8.28 -3.70
C GLU A 41 -0.25 8.30 -3.13
N LEU A 42 -0.38 8.70 -1.87
CA LEU A 42 -1.67 9.14 -1.36
C LEU A 42 -1.82 10.63 -1.69
N ILE A 43 -2.84 10.96 -2.47
CA ILE A 43 -3.13 12.34 -2.88
C ILE A 43 -4.29 12.85 -2.06
N PHE A 44 -4.01 13.87 -1.28
CA PHE A 44 -5.01 14.70 -0.65
C PHE A 44 -5.46 15.76 -1.66
N PRO A 45 -6.68 15.66 -2.24
CA PRO A 45 -7.13 16.61 -3.25
C PRO A 45 -7.44 17.96 -2.59
N THR A 46 -6.77 19.00 -3.03
CA THR A 46 -6.88 20.34 -2.43
C THR A 46 -7.55 21.31 -3.39
N ASN A 47 -8.82 21.57 -3.16
CA ASN A 47 -9.17 22.96 -3.00
C ASN A 47 -9.17 23.20 -1.48
N LEU A 48 -8.01 23.51 -0.90
CA LEU A 48 -7.96 23.88 0.53
C LEU A 48 -8.64 25.22 0.80
N GLU A 49 -8.81 26.07 -0.22
CA GLU A 49 -9.61 27.30 -0.10
C GLU A 49 -11.08 26.99 0.28
N ASP A 50 -11.58 25.81 -0.08
CA ASP A 50 -12.95 25.37 0.25
C ASP A 50 -13.06 24.68 1.63
N VAL A 51 -11.95 24.49 2.35
CA VAL A 51 -11.88 23.60 3.52
C VAL A 51 -11.04 24.22 4.62
N GLU A 52 -11.64 25.11 5.42
CA GLU A 52 -11.24 25.50 6.81
C GLU A 52 -9.72 25.58 7.13
N GLY A 53 -8.85 25.75 6.14
CA GLY A 53 -7.42 25.54 6.31
C GLY A 53 -6.79 26.88 6.50
N THR A 54 -6.61 27.27 7.75
CA THR A 54 -5.70 28.38 8.06
C THR A 54 -4.30 28.04 7.53
N GLU A 55 -3.43 29.04 7.33
CA GLU A 55 -2.02 28.76 7.02
C GLU A 55 -1.39 27.83 8.07
N GLU A 56 -1.85 27.89 9.33
CA GLU A 56 -1.43 27.00 10.42
C GLU A 56 -1.81 25.54 10.16
N ASP A 57 -2.98 25.27 9.56
CA ASP A 57 -3.43 23.92 9.20
C ASP A 57 -2.58 23.33 8.07
N LYS A 58 -2.18 24.16 7.10
CA LYS A 58 -1.26 23.75 6.01
C LYS A 58 0.11 23.41 6.56
N GLU A 59 0.67 24.29 7.38
CA GLU A 59 1.96 24.08 8.04
C GLU A 59 1.94 22.79 8.87
N LEU A 60 0.85 22.56 9.61
CA LEU A 60 0.67 21.34 10.39
C LEU A 60 0.67 20.11 9.49
N LEU A 61 -0.11 20.07 8.41
CA LEU A 61 -0.15 18.93 7.48
C LEU A 61 1.24 18.63 6.89
N LEU A 62 1.93 19.66 6.38
CA LEU A 62 3.27 19.56 5.82
C LEU A 62 4.30 19.05 6.83
N SER A 63 4.20 19.48 8.09
CA SER A 63 5.09 19.01 9.16
C SER A 63 4.99 17.50 9.43
N THR A 64 3.93 16.85 8.97
CA THR A 64 3.71 15.42 9.16
C THR A 64 4.21 14.54 8.01
N GLY A 65 4.87 15.13 7.01
CA GLY A 65 5.47 14.41 5.88
C GLY A 65 4.65 14.42 4.59
N TRP A 66 3.54 15.17 4.56
CA TRP A 66 2.89 15.54 3.31
C TRP A 66 3.71 16.61 2.59
N LYS A 67 3.64 16.65 1.26
CA LYS A 67 4.34 17.61 0.40
C LYS A 67 3.35 18.29 -0.53
N GLU A 68 3.60 19.53 -0.89
CA GLU A 68 2.83 20.20 -1.95
C GLU A 68 3.08 19.55 -3.31
N SER A 69 2.02 19.43 -4.11
CA SER A 69 2.05 18.97 -5.49
C SER A 69 1.03 19.76 -6.33
N LEU A 70 1.05 19.57 -7.65
CA LEU A 70 0.05 20.18 -8.55
C LEU A 70 -1.37 19.67 -8.27
N ASP A 71 -1.50 18.46 -7.75
CA ASP A 71 -2.77 17.78 -7.47
C ASP A 71 -3.23 17.97 -6.01
N GLY A 72 -2.40 18.65 -5.19
CA GLY A 72 -2.70 19.08 -3.84
C GLY A 72 -1.60 18.77 -2.84
N TYR A 73 -1.89 17.95 -1.83
CA TYR A 73 -0.83 17.42 -0.96
C TYR A 73 -0.62 15.95 -1.24
N VAL A 74 0.63 15.53 -1.38
CA VAL A 74 1.01 14.16 -1.63
C VAL A 74 1.82 13.60 -0.47
N ARG A 75 1.54 12.35 -0.13
CA ARG A 75 2.41 11.54 0.72
C ARG A 75 2.92 10.36 -0.09
N GLU A 76 4.24 10.30 -0.23
CA GLU A 76 4.91 9.29 -1.05
C GLU A 76 5.39 8.11 -0.20
N TYR A 77 5.18 6.91 -0.71
CA TYR A 77 5.62 5.66 -0.12
C TYR A 77 6.52 4.95 -1.13
N PRO A 78 7.84 5.08 -1.00
CA PRO A 78 8.77 4.23 -1.74
C PRO A 78 8.51 2.77 -1.40
N LEU A 79 8.44 1.92 -2.42
CA LEU A 79 8.14 0.50 -2.23
C LEU A 79 9.43 -0.28 -2.01
N ASP A 80 9.81 -0.49 -0.74
CA ASP A 80 10.99 -1.26 -0.35
C ASP A 80 10.80 -2.77 -0.62
N ASN A 81 11.90 -3.44 -0.98
CA ASN A 81 12.02 -4.89 -1.16
C ASN A 81 10.87 -5.50 -2.01
N THR A 82 10.39 -4.72 -2.97
CA THR A 82 9.24 -5.07 -3.79
C THR A 82 9.69 -5.84 -5.01
N LYS A 83 9.07 -7.00 -5.23
CA LYS A 83 9.49 -7.91 -6.30
C LYS A 83 9.00 -7.43 -7.66
N ILE A 84 9.92 -7.37 -8.61
CA ILE A 84 9.69 -7.07 -10.02
C ILE A 84 9.96 -8.35 -10.82
N ILE A 85 9.04 -8.76 -11.68
CA ILE A 85 9.19 -9.93 -12.56
C ILE A 85 9.36 -9.46 -13.99
N ILE A 86 10.43 -9.91 -14.65
CA ILE A 86 10.69 -9.73 -16.08
C ILE A 86 11.22 -11.06 -16.63
N ASP A 87 10.58 -11.65 -17.63
CA ASP A 87 10.93 -12.97 -18.20
C ASP A 87 11.16 -14.05 -17.12
N ASP A 88 10.22 -14.17 -16.18
CA ASP A 88 10.26 -15.11 -15.05
C ASP A 88 11.44 -14.94 -14.08
N LYS A 89 12.27 -13.89 -14.24
CA LYS A 89 13.31 -13.50 -13.28
C LYS A 89 12.76 -12.50 -12.29
N GLU A 90 13.07 -12.71 -11.02
CA GLU A 90 12.72 -11.79 -9.94
C GLU A 90 13.87 -10.83 -9.64
N TYR A 91 13.53 -9.55 -9.52
CA TYR A 91 14.37 -8.46 -9.03
C TYR A 91 13.68 -7.81 -7.84
N THR A 92 14.39 -7.01 -7.07
CA THR A 92 13.84 -6.30 -5.90
C THR A 92 14.29 -4.85 -5.91
N THR A 93 13.42 -3.97 -5.46
CA THR A 93 13.77 -2.58 -5.17
C THR A 93 14.61 -2.45 -3.90
N ASP A 94 15.34 -1.33 -3.78
CA ASP A 94 15.98 -0.90 -2.54
C ASP A 94 15.01 -0.16 -1.60
N SER A 95 15.53 0.32 -0.46
CA SER A 95 14.75 1.04 0.57
C SER A 95 14.15 2.36 0.10
N ASP A 96 14.66 2.93 -0.98
CA ASP A 96 14.16 4.15 -1.60
C ASP A 96 13.23 3.84 -2.79
N GLY A 97 12.88 2.56 -2.97
CA GLY A 97 12.03 2.07 -4.06
C GLY A 97 12.74 2.02 -5.41
N ASN A 98 14.07 2.25 -5.48
CA ASN A 98 14.78 2.26 -6.74
C ASN A 98 15.12 0.84 -7.19
N PHE A 99 15.22 0.65 -8.50
CA PHE A 99 15.71 -0.59 -9.10
C PHE A 99 16.61 -0.30 -10.30
N ASP A 100 17.45 -1.28 -10.61
CA ASP A 100 18.43 -1.22 -11.68
C ASP A 100 18.62 -2.63 -12.27
N ILE A 101 18.22 -2.83 -13.52
CA ILE A 101 18.08 -4.14 -14.16
C ILE A 101 18.75 -4.12 -15.54
N ASP A 102 19.69 -5.03 -15.74
CA ASP A 102 20.29 -5.30 -17.05
C ASP A 102 19.40 -6.24 -17.88
N LEU A 103 18.89 -5.75 -19.02
CA LEU A 103 18.14 -6.55 -19.98
C LEU A 103 18.89 -6.64 -21.32
N LEU A 104 18.64 -7.69 -22.11
CA LEU A 104 19.22 -7.79 -23.45
C LEU A 104 18.64 -6.72 -24.34
N LYS A 105 19.51 -6.00 -25.04
CA LYS A 105 19.16 -4.94 -25.98
C LYS A 105 18.41 -5.51 -27.18
N GLY A 106 17.49 -4.72 -27.72
CA GLY A 106 16.76 -5.08 -28.94
C GLY A 106 15.56 -6.02 -28.72
N LYS A 107 15.16 -6.22 -27.46
CA LYS A 107 14.00 -7.04 -27.09
C LYS A 107 12.92 -6.21 -26.41
N GLN A 108 11.69 -6.73 -26.49
CA GLN A 108 10.56 -6.24 -25.72
C GLN A 108 10.31 -7.15 -24.53
N TYR A 109 10.00 -6.55 -23.39
CA TYR A 109 9.75 -7.27 -22.15
C TYR A 109 8.44 -6.77 -21.51
N GLN A 110 7.88 -7.61 -20.64
CA GLN A 110 6.80 -7.20 -19.74
C GLN A 110 7.31 -7.21 -18.30
N MET A 111 7.16 -6.08 -17.63
CA MET A 111 7.41 -5.93 -16.21
C MET A 111 6.10 -6.11 -15.43
N LYS A 112 6.13 -7.00 -14.44
CA LYS A 112 5.05 -7.19 -13.46
C LYS A 112 5.57 -6.89 -12.07
N ILE A 113 4.83 -6.11 -11.30
CA ILE A 113 5.20 -5.73 -9.93
C ILE A 113 4.35 -6.56 -8.96
N LYS A 114 4.99 -7.35 -8.09
CA LYS A 114 4.29 -8.10 -7.03
C LYS A 114 4.04 -7.18 -5.85
N HIS A 115 3.04 -6.32 -5.99
CA HIS A 115 2.57 -5.45 -4.92
C HIS A 115 1.05 -5.28 -5.05
N PRO A 116 0.28 -5.27 -3.95
CA PRO A 116 -1.18 -5.14 -4.00
C PRO A 116 -1.69 -3.93 -4.81
N ALA A 117 -0.98 -2.80 -4.75
CA ALA A 117 -1.33 -1.59 -5.52
C ALA A 117 -1.21 -1.75 -7.05
N PHE A 118 -0.40 -2.70 -7.52
CA PHE A 118 -0.14 -2.96 -8.94
C PHE A 118 -0.84 -4.25 -9.43
N GLU A 119 -1.78 -4.79 -8.65
CA GLU A 119 -2.49 -6.03 -9.00
C GLU A 119 -3.15 -5.92 -10.39
N GLY A 120 -2.78 -6.85 -11.28
CA GLY A 120 -3.29 -6.89 -12.66
C GLY A 120 -2.63 -5.91 -13.64
N GLN A 121 -1.63 -5.13 -13.22
CA GLN A 121 -0.91 -4.21 -14.10
C GLN A 121 0.35 -4.86 -14.70
N SER A 122 0.65 -4.48 -15.94
CA SER A 122 1.89 -4.84 -16.64
C SER A 122 2.42 -3.64 -17.41
N ILE A 123 3.73 -3.44 -17.38
CA ILE A 123 4.41 -2.34 -18.07
C ILE A 123 5.26 -2.91 -19.21
N ASP A 124 5.06 -2.41 -20.42
CA ASP A 124 5.86 -2.79 -21.57
C ASP A 124 7.21 -2.05 -21.57
N ILE A 125 8.29 -2.80 -21.77
CA ILE A 125 9.66 -2.29 -21.82
C ILE A 125 10.22 -2.53 -23.22
N ASP A 126 10.69 -1.46 -23.85
CA ASP A 126 11.32 -1.51 -25.18
C ASP A 126 12.81 -1.12 -25.09
N THR A 127 13.69 -2.12 -25.09
CA THR A 127 15.14 -1.92 -25.02
C THR A 127 15.79 -1.58 -26.37
N ASN A 128 15.00 -1.47 -27.47
CA ASN A 128 15.54 -1.02 -28.76
C ASN A 128 16.09 0.42 -28.68
N LYS A 129 15.54 1.22 -27.76
CA LYS A 129 15.87 2.63 -27.58
C LYS A 129 17.11 2.85 -26.70
N GLY A 130 17.72 1.79 -26.18
CA GLY A 130 18.83 1.86 -25.23
C GLY A 130 18.34 1.83 -23.79
N ASP A 131 19.05 2.55 -22.92
CA ASP A 131 18.71 2.61 -21.50
C ASP A 131 17.36 3.31 -21.28
N LEU A 132 16.57 2.78 -20.36
CA LEU A 132 15.19 3.19 -20.12
C LEU A 132 14.99 3.51 -18.64
N TYR A 133 14.47 4.71 -18.38
CA TYR A 133 13.92 5.06 -17.08
C TYR A 133 12.43 4.73 -17.03
N VAL A 134 11.98 4.04 -15.97
CA VAL A 134 10.57 3.72 -15.75
C VAL A 134 10.18 4.13 -14.34
N GLU A 135 9.10 4.88 -14.18
CA GLU A 135 8.58 5.28 -12.87
C GLU A 135 7.10 4.90 -12.76
N PRO A 136 6.80 3.61 -12.50
CA PRO A 136 5.46 3.16 -12.23
C PRO A 136 4.95 3.80 -10.93
N GLU A 137 3.89 4.59 -11.04
CA GLU A 137 3.24 5.24 -9.90
C GLU A 137 1.78 4.76 -9.77
N VAL A 138 1.35 4.55 -8.53
CA VAL A 138 -0.08 4.38 -8.20
C VAL A 138 -0.50 5.57 -7.36
N LYS A 139 -1.46 6.32 -7.89
CA LYS A 139 -2.05 7.50 -7.23
C LYS A 139 -3.39 7.10 -6.63
N VAL A 140 -3.48 7.17 -5.31
CA VAL A 140 -4.70 6.87 -4.57
C VAL A 140 -5.24 8.14 -3.94
N ASN A 141 -6.50 8.45 -4.19
CA ASN A 141 -7.16 9.58 -3.54
C ASN A 141 -7.30 9.30 -2.04
N PHE A 142 -6.65 10.11 -1.20
CA PHE A 142 -6.68 9.99 0.26
C PHE A 142 -8.11 10.03 0.80
N MET A 143 -8.99 10.85 0.21
CA MET A 143 -10.38 10.93 0.65
C MET A 143 -11.19 9.68 0.32
N THR A 144 -10.81 8.91 -0.70
CA THR A 144 -11.44 7.61 -1.02
C THR A 144 -10.76 6.46 -0.27
N PHE A 145 -9.45 6.54 -0.07
CA PHE A 145 -8.66 5.63 0.75
C PHE A 145 -9.12 5.62 2.20
N MET A 146 -9.34 6.81 2.76
CA MET A 146 -10.00 6.99 4.03
C MET A 146 -11.47 6.63 3.81
N GLU A 147 -11.97 5.52 4.35
CA GLU A 147 -13.38 5.10 4.22
C GLU A 147 -14.37 6.26 4.35
N ASP A 148 -15.40 6.22 3.50
CA ASP A 148 -16.67 6.90 3.76
C ASP A 148 -17.55 5.90 4.53
N PRO A 149 -17.80 6.14 5.82
CA PRO A 149 -18.49 5.18 6.65
C PRO A 149 -20.03 5.19 6.44
N SER A 150 -20.55 6.02 5.51
CA SER A 150 -21.98 5.98 5.13
C SER A 150 -22.38 4.72 4.36
N GLU A 151 -21.43 3.94 3.84
CA GLU A 151 -21.68 2.71 3.07
C GLU A 151 -21.47 1.41 3.85
N ASP A 152 -20.95 1.45 5.08
CA ASP A 152 -20.70 0.25 5.91
C ASP A 152 -21.92 -0.18 6.76
N VAL A 153 -23.06 0.49 6.58
CA VAL A 153 -24.32 0.12 7.23
C VAL A 153 -25.11 -0.82 6.32
N ASP A 154 -24.68 -2.09 6.21
CA ASP A 154 -25.56 -3.13 5.67
C ASP A 154 -25.96 -4.14 6.75
N ASN A 155 -27.25 -4.04 7.08
CA ASN A 155 -28.17 -5.01 7.68
C ASN A 155 -27.57 -6.32 8.21
N THR A 156 -27.29 -6.34 9.51
CA THR A 156 -27.54 -7.56 10.31
C THR A 156 -28.96 -7.51 10.88
N SER A 157 -29.97 -7.28 10.02
CA SER A 157 -31.33 -7.70 10.36
C SER A 157 -31.35 -9.22 10.26
N SER A 158 -31.48 -9.87 11.41
CA SER A 158 -31.78 -11.28 11.52
C SER A 158 -32.94 -11.67 10.61
N GLU A 159 -32.67 -12.41 9.54
CA GLU A 159 -33.61 -13.43 9.07
C GLU A 159 -33.24 -14.74 9.77
N VAL A 160 -33.61 -14.83 11.05
CA VAL A 160 -33.94 -16.12 11.64
C VAL A 160 -35.36 -16.41 11.16
N ALA A 161 -35.46 -17.23 10.12
CA ALA A 161 -36.73 -17.82 9.74
C ALA A 161 -37.28 -18.62 10.92
N ASP A 162 -38.46 -18.20 11.31
CA ASP A 162 -39.28 -18.59 12.45
C ASP A 162 -39.46 -20.12 12.54
N THR A 163 -39.09 -20.69 13.69
CA THR A 163 -39.65 -21.97 14.17
C THR A 163 -40.19 -21.77 15.58
N SER A 164 -41.44 -21.31 15.61
CA SER A 164 -42.52 -21.66 16.54
C SER A 164 -42.16 -22.00 18.00
N SER A 165 -42.76 -21.18 18.87
CA SER A 165 -43.43 -21.58 20.12
C SER A 165 -42.60 -21.65 21.40
N ALA A 166 -42.79 -20.59 22.21
CA ALA A 166 -42.69 -20.48 23.66
C ALA A 166 -42.33 -21.74 24.48
N ASN A 167 -41.23 -21.66 25.23
CA ASN A 167 -41.26 -21.92 26.68
C ASN A 167 -40.02 -21.39 27.42
N LYS A 168 -40.28 -20.90 28.63
CA LYS A 168 -39.37 -20.22 29.56
C LYS A 168 -38.61 -21.26 30.40
N ILE A 169 -37.27 -21.33 30.32
CA ILE A 169 -36.41 -21.95 31.37
C ILE A 169 -35.13 -21.13 31.60
N THR A 170 -34.83 -21.02 32.88
CA THR A 170 -33.87 -20.20 33.62
C THR A 170 -32.40 -20.64 33.47
N THR A 171 -31.51 -19.63 33.53
CA THR A 171 -30.04 -19.62 33.66
C THR A 171 -29.29 -20.88 34.09
N MET A 172 -28.11 -21.11 33.48
CA MET A 172 -26.83 -21.13 34.19
C MET A 172 -25.67 -20.63 33.31
N ALA A 173 -24.82 -19.83 33.95
CA ALA A 173 -23.68 -19.12 33.39
C ALA A 173 -22.51 -20.05 33.02
N SER A 174 -21.81 -19.70 31.95
CA SER A 174 -20.44 -20.14 31.65
C SER A 174 -19.76 -19.06 30.82
N SER A 175 -19.11 -18.13 31.54
CA SER A 175 -17.93 -17.33 31.17
C SER A 175 -17.85 -16.75 29.75
N GLY A 176 -18.05 -15.43 29.66
CA GLY A 176 -17.55 -14.61 28.55
C GLY A 176 -18.62 -13.79 27.83
N ALA A 177 -19.51 -13.13 28.57
CA ALA A 177 -20.28 -12.03 27.99
C ALA A 177 -19.30 -11.00 27.43
N HIS A 178 -19.21 -10.84 26.10
CA HIS A 178 -18.58 -9.70 25.47
C HIS A 178 -19.51 -8.48 25.59
N THR A 179 -19.78 -8.08 26.83
CA THR A 179 -20.29 -6.77 27.20
C THR A 179 -19.08 -5.85 27.36
N GLY A 180 -18.74 -5.15 26.28
CA GLY A 180 -17.66 -4.16 26.21
C GLY A 180 -17.54 -3.70 24.76
N GLY A 181 -18.52 -3.01 24.20
CA GLY A 181 -18.97 -1.71 24.70
C GLY A 181 -18.07 -0.65 24.08
N PHE A 182 -18.43 -0.20 22.88
CA PHE A 182 -18.03 1.11 22.36
C PHE A 182 -18.35 2.13 23.44
N ASN A 183 -17.34 2.62 24.16
CA ASN A 183 -17.51 3.57 25.25
C ASN A 183 -16.99 4.96 24.87
N GLY A 184 -17.15 5.37 23.60
CA GLY A 184 -17.30 6.78 23.25
C GLY A 184 -18.80 7.04 23.18
N GLU A 185 -19.32 7.93 24.03
CA GLU A 185 -20.71 8.36 23.91
C GLU A 185 -20.93 8.91 22.49
N THR A 186 -21.77 8.22 21.73
CA THR A 186 -22.35 8.64 20.43
C THR A 186 -21.39 8.65 19.23
N VAL A 187 -21.45 7.63 18.36
CA VAL A 187 -20.84 7.69 17.01
C VAL A 187 -21.77 7.17 15.90
N ILE A 188 -23.05 6.92 16.19
CA ILE A 188 -24.03 6.55 15.15
C ILE A 188 -25.31 7.33 15.42
N LYS A 189 -25.43 8.50 14.79
CA LYS A 189 -26.73 9.12 14.53
C LYS A 189 -26.79 9.37 13.02
N ASP A 190 -27.77 8.73 12.38
CA ASP A 190 -28.24 9.05 11.03
C ASP A 190 -27.24 8.83 9.87
N GLY A 191 -26.68 7.62 9.75
CA GLY A 191 -25.95 7.21 8.53
C GLY A 191 -24.66 8.01 8.24
N GLY A 192 -24.23 8.84 9.17
CA GLY A 192 -22.99 9.58 9.15
C GLY A 192 -22.31 9.50 10.52
N HIS A 193 -20.99 9.39 10.50
CA HIS A 193 -20.20 9.31 11.73
C HIS A 193 -19.63 10.68 12.10
N THR A 194 -19.84 11.11 13.34
CA THR A 194 -19.30 12.36 13.90
C THR A 194 -17.92 12.14 14.53
N ASP A 195 -17.21 13.23 14.83
CA ASP A 195 -15.97 13.18 15.59
C ASP A 195 -16.13 12.39 16.90
N ALA A 196 -15.16 11.53 17.22
CA ALA A 196 -15.25 10.62 18.36
C ALA A 196 -13.94 10.54 19.13
N THR A 197 -14.00 10.61 20.46
CA THR A 197 -12.83 10.40 21.33
C THR A 197 -12.73 8.95 21.75
N TYR A 198 -11.57 8.34 21.54
CA TYR A 198 -11.28 6.97 21.94
C TYR A 198 -10.82 6.91 23.38
N LYS A 199 -11.36 5.96 24.15
CA LYS A 199 -10.83 5.61 25.47
C LYS A 199 -9.59 4.73 25.31
N LYS A 200 -8.66 4.84 26.27
CA LYS A 200 -7.54 3.89 26.40
C LYS A 200 -8.10 2.46 26.38
N ASN A 201 -7.47 1.58 25.60
CA ASN A 201 -7.89 0.19 25.39
C ASN A 201 -9.22 -0.03 24.66
N SER A 202 -9.82 1.00 24.05
CA SER A 202 -10.85 0.77 23.03
C SER A 202 -10.25 0.04 21.82
N TYR A 203 -11.04 -0.81 21.16
CA TYR A 203 -10.62 -1.35 19.86
C TYR A 203 -10.35 -0.20 18.91
N VAL A 204 -9.21 -0.28 18.24
CA VAL A 204 -8.88 0.70 17.23
C VAL A 204 -9.67 0.39 15.97
N THR A 205 -10.34 1.40 15.45
CA THR A 205 -10.90 1.35 14.11
C THR A 205 -9.86 1.93 13.17
N CYS A 206 -9.34 1.09 12.28
CA CYS A 206 -8.36 1.39 11.24
C CYS A 206 -7.50 2.58 11.57
N ASN A 207 -6.81 2.46 12.71
CA ASN A 207 -6.03 3.44 13.44
C ASN A 207 -5.65 4.68 12.63
N ARG A 208 -6.54 5.68 12.57
CA ARG A 208 -6.25 6.94 11.86
C ARG A 208 -5.74 8.04 12.78
N PHE A 209 -5.33 7.70 14.00
CA PHE A 209 -4.97 8.65 15.08
C PHE A 209 -4.03 8.04 16.14
N ASN A 210 -3.35 6.93 15.83
CA ASN A 210 -2.48 6.21 16.77
C ASN A 210 -0.99 6.53 16.62
N GLY A 211 -0.65 7.54 15.81
CA GLY A 211 0.72 8.07 15.72
C GLY A 211 1.05 9.03 16.86
N SER A 212 2.29 9.53 16.91
CA SER A 212 2.75 10.46 17.95
C SER A 212 2.01 11.80 17.98
N LEU A 213 1.38 12.17 16.86
CA LEU A 213 0.56 13.37 16.72
C LEU A 213 -0.92 13.13 17.02
N GLY A 214 -1.30 11.87 17.24
CA GLY A 214 -2.67 11.49 17.57
C GLY A 214 -3.16 12.11 18.88
N ASP A 215 -4.33 12.72 18.83
CA ASP A 215 -5.00 13.37 19.96
C ASP A 215 -6.14 12.50 20.55
N GLN A 216 -6.13 11.20 20.25
CA GLN A 216 -7.17 10.22 20.63
C GLN A 216 -8.52 10.48 19.97
N LYS A 217 -8.60 11.38 18.96
CA LYS A 217 -9.84 11.67 18.26
C LYS A 217 -9.83 11.09 16.85
N TYR A 218 -10.95 10.46 16.50
CA TYR A 218 -11.32 10.25 15.12
C TYR A 218 -11.98 11.53 14.61
N TYR A 219 -11.49 12.04 13.49
CA TYR A 219 -12.05 13.18 12.79
C TYR A 219 -12.81 12.71 11.57
N ASN A 220 -14.05 13.17 11.40
CA ASN A 220 -14.77 12.96 10.16
C ASN A 220 -13.99 13.61 9.01
N LYS A 221 -13.53 12.82 8.05
CA LYS A 221 -12.71 13.31 6.93
C LYS A 221 -13.43 14.38 6.11
N ALA A 222 -14.76 14.32 5.92
CA ALA A 222 -15.50 15.31 5.14
C ALA A 222 -15.59 16.67 5.85
N ALA A 223 -15.73 16.66 7.18
CA ALA A 223 -15.80 17.88 8.00
C ALA A 223 -14.42 18.43 8.39
N HIS A 224 -13.43 17.56 8.59
CA HIS A 224 -12.11 17.90 9.14
C HIS A 224 -10.98 17.24 8.35
N LYS A 225 -10.91 17.55 7.05
CA LYS A 225 -9.94 16.93 6.12
C LYS A 225 -8.50 17.04 6.65
N VAL A 226 -8.04 18.23 7.04
CA VAL A 226 -6.65 18.44 7.50
C VAL A 226 -6.36 17.64 8.77
N LYS A 227 -7.20 17.74 9.80
CA LYS A 227 -7.01 16.98 11.05
C LYS A 227 -7.01 15.47 10.82
N SER A 228 -7.82 14.99 9.87
CA SER A 228 -7.80 13.57 9.47
C SER A 228 -6.49 13.16 8.78
N GLY A 229 -5.90 14.04 7.96
CA GLY A 229 -4.59 13.82 7.35
C GLY A 229 -3.44 13.82 8.37
N VAL A 230 -3.48 14.75 9.33
CA VAL A 230 -2.51 14.86 10.43
C VAL A 230 -2.56 13.63 11.34
N ASN A 231 -3.76 13.18 11.73
CA ASN A 231 -3.90 12.02 12.60
C ASN A 231 -3.54 10.71 11.86
N PHE A 232 -3.74 10.65 10.54
CA PHE A 232 -3.31 9.53 9.72
C PHE A 232 -1.78 9.42 9.67
N SER A 233 -1.05 10.53 9.59
CA SER A 233 0.41 10.51 9.57
C SER A 233 1.01 9.82 10.80
N TRP A 234 1.94 8.89 10.54
CA TRP A 234 2.61 7.99 11.48
C TRP A 234 1.68 7.09 12.29
N SER A 235 0.41 7.00 11.92
CA SER A 235 -0.49 6.00 12.46
C SER A 235 -0.17 4.60 11.91
N ASP A 236 -0.65 3.56 12.57
CA ASP A 236 -0.49 2.19 12.07
C ASP A 236 -0.98 2.01 10.63
N CYS A 237 -1.98 2.79 10.18
CA CYS A 237 -2.44 2.77 8.80
C CYS A 237 -1.45 3.42 7.83
N ASP A 238 -0.78 4.50 8.22
CA ASP A 238 0.31 5.10 7.43
C ASP A 238 1.47 4.11 7.28
N TRP A 239 1.85 3.44 8.37
CA TRP A 239 2.87 2.38 8.31
C TRP A 239 2.44 1.21 7.43
N ALA A 240 1.19 0.76 7.53
CA ALA A 240 0.67 -0.33 6.71
C ALA A 240 0.60 0.04 5.22
N VAL A 241 0.40 1.31 4.85
CA VAL A 241 0.45 1.74 3.44
C VAL A 241 1.86 1.59 2.86
N GLY A 242 2.89 1.83 3.66
CA GLY A 242 4.29 1.68 3.26
C GLY A 242 4.80 0.23 3.27
N ASP A 243 4.04 -0.72 3.82
CA ASP A 243 4.44 -2.13 3.85
C ASP A 243 4.06 -2.83 2.55
N SER A 244 5.05 -3.39 1.86
CA SER A 244 4.87 -4.04 0.55
C SER A 244 4.01 -5.31 0.59
N ALA A 245 3.80 -5.88 1.78
CA ALA A 245 2.90 -7.02 2.00
C ALA A 245 1.44 -6.61 2.27
N SER A 246 1.20 -5.33 2.60
CA SER A 246 -0.09 -4.87 3.07
C SER A 246 -1.12 -4.77 1.94
N PRO A 247 -2.30 -5.41 2.10
CA PRO A 247 -3.37 -5.31 1.12
C PRO A 247 -4.19 -4.03 1.25
N CYS A 248 -3.84 -3.07 2.12
CA CYS A 248 -4.55 -1.78 2.26
C CYS A 248 -4.72 -1.05 0.92
N LEU A 249 -3.74 -1.24 0.02
CA LEU A 249 -3.71 -0.66 -1.31
C LEU A 249 -4.21 -1.59 -2.42
N SER A 250 -4.83 -2.73 -2.10
CA SER A 250 -5.41 -3.58 -3.15
C SER A 250 -6.67 -2.92 -3.73
N PRO A 251 -6.83 -2.82 -5.05
CA PRO A 251 -8.06 -2.30 -5.65
C PRO A 251 -9.27 -3.22 -5.41
N THR A 252 -9.05 -4.51 -5.09
CA THR A 252 -10.12 -5.50 -4.93
C THR A 252 -10.45 -5.83 -3.48
N LYS A 253 -9.51 -5.59 -2.57
CA LYS A 253 -9.61 -5.97 -1.15
C LYS A 253 -9.05 -4.92 -0.18
N GLY A 254 -8.53 -3.80 -0.67
CA GLY A 254 -7.96 -2.73 0.15
C GLY A 254 -9.03 -1.83 0.75
N ASP A 255 -8.59 -0.80 1.47
CA ASP A 255 -9.47 0.06 2.26
C ASP A 255 -10.39 0.95 1.39
N TYR A 256 -10.06 1.08 0.10
CA TYR A 256 -10.88 1.73 -0.93
C TYR A 256 -11.55 0.76 -1.89
N ALA A 257 -11.63 -0.54 -1.54
CA ALA A 257 -12.40 -1.48 -2.34
C ALA A 257 -13.86 -0.99 -2.48
N SER A 258 -14.39 -1.09 -3.69
CA SER A 258 -15.76 -0.68 -4.00
C SER A 258 -16.84 -1.50 -3.30
N ASP A 259 -16.48 -2.71 -2.83
CA ASP A 259 -17.31 -3.54 -1.97
C ASP A 259 -16.86 -3.34 -0.51
N PRO A 260 -17.65 -2.64 0.33
CA PRO A 260 -17.31 -2.40 1.73
C PRO A 260 -17.06 -3.70 2.51
N ASN A 261 -17.72 -4.80 2.13
CA ASN A 261 -17.52 -6.09 2.77
C ASN A 261 -16.14 -6.71 2.49
N LYS A 262 -15.46 -6.27 1.44
CA LYS A 262 -14.12 -6.73 1.06
C LYS A 262 -13.01 -5.79 1.53
N ARG A 263 -13.33 -4.63 2.12
CA ARG A 263 -12.32 -3.71 2.65
C ARG A 263 -11.46 -4.40 3.70
N TYR A 264 -10.15 -4.21 3.59
CA TYR A 264 -9.16 -4.89 4.42
C TYR A 264 -9.26 -4.48 5.87
N CYS A 265 -9.35 -3.18 6.09
CA CYS A 265 -9.61 -2.60 7.38
C CYS A 265 -10.99 -1.94 7.36
N LYS A 266 -11.89 -2.43 8.23
CA LYS A 266 -13.26 -1.94 8.35
C LYS A 266 -13.40 -1.04 9.56
N SER A 267 -13.64 0.26 9.37
CA SER A 267 -13.91 1.12 10.51
C SER A 267 -15.16 0.66 11.26
N PHE A 268 -15.09 0.65 12.59
CA PHE A 268 -16.20 0.37 13.50
C PHE A 268 -16.87 -1.02 13.36
N SER A 269 -16.15 -2.03 12.83
CA SER A 269 -16.57 -3.43 12.96
C SER A 269 -16.52 -3.92 14.42
N ILE A 270 -17.48 -4.75 14.81
CA ILE A 270 -17.48 -5.45 16.12
C ILE A 270 -16.38 -6.52 16.16
N SER A 271 -15.85 -6.91 14.99
CA SER A 271 -14.75 -7.88 14.89
C SER A 271 -13.39 -7.21 14.97
N ILE A 272 -12.62 -7.55 16.00
CA ILE A 272 -11.23 -7.10 16.22
C ILE A 272 -10.36 -7.35 14.98
N SER A 273 -10.54 -8.50 14.34
CA SER A 273 -9.74 -8.90 13.17
C SER A 273 -10.08 -8.10 11.92
N ALA A 274 -11.18 -7.35 11.93
CA ALA A 274 -11.62 -6.48 10.84
C ALA A 274 -11.34 -5.00 11.13
N SER A 275 -11.52 -4.54 12.37
CA SER A 275 -11.32 -3.12 12.72
C SER A 275 -9.87 -2.72 12.94
N SER A 276 -9.00 -3.63 13.38
CA SER A 276 -7.63 -3.30 13.80
C SER A 276 -6.58 -3.91 12.88
N ARG A 277 -6.95 -4.12 11.60
CA ARG A 277 -6.17 -4.93 10.67
C ARG A 277 -4.79 -4.34 10.39
N CYS A 278 -4.71 -3.03 10.11
CA CYS A 278 -3.43 -2.33 9.89
C CYS A 278 -2.48 -2.48 11.07
N SER A 279 -2.99 -2.37 12.32
CA SER A 279 -2.20 -2.60 13.52
C SER A 279 -1.66 -4.01 13.59
N ILE A 280 -2.51 -5.01 13.36
CA ILE A 280 -2.11 -6.43 13.41
C ILE A 280 -1.07 -6.73 12.34
N ASP A 281 -1.22 -6.17 11.14
CA ASP A 281 -0.34 -6.38 9.99
C ASP A 281 1.10 -5.95 10.27
N ILE A 282 1.25 -4.76 10.85
CA ILE A 282 2.57 -4.24 11.25
C ILE A 282 3.08 -4.82 12.58
N GLY A 283 2.42 -5.86 13.13
CA GLY A 283 2.80 -6.52 14.37
C GLY A 283 2.52 -5.73 15.65
N HIS A 284 1.57 -4.80 15.59
CA HIS A 284 1.22 -3.86 16.65
C HIS A 284 -0.11 -4.21 17.36
N LYS A 285 -0.40 -3.55 18.50
CA LYS A 285 -1.58 -3.88 19.32
C LYS A 285 -2.87 -3.38 18.67
N ALA A 286 -3.90 -4.23 18.65
CA ALA A 286 -5.26 -3.90 18.20
C ALA A 286 -6.06 -2.96 19.13
N LEU A 287 -5.47 -2.51 20.23
CA LEU A 287 -6.11 -1.66 21.22
C LEU A 287 -5.46 -0.29 21.24
N TYR A 288 -6.28 0.74 21.40
CA TYR A 288 -5.82 2.13 21.35
C TYR A 288 -4.82 2.41 22.47
N HIS A 289 -3.66 2.95 22.10
CA HIS A 289 -2.65 3.44 23.02
C HIS A 289 -1.81 4.55 22.36
N LYS A 290 -1.82 5.74 22.96
CA LYS A 290 -1.11 6.89 22.40
C LYS A 290 0.40 6.63 22.28
N HIS A 291 0.95 6.93 21.11
CA HIS A 291 2.40 6.96 20.87
C HIS A 291 3.00 8.26 21.40
N THR A 292 4.19 8.18 21.99
CA THR A 292 4.96 9.37 22.40
C THR A 292 6.12 9.66 21.46
N SER A 293 6.34 8.80 20.47
CA SER A 293 7.30 8.96 19.38
C SER A 293 6.81 8.21 18.15
N SER A 294 7.40 8.46 16.98
CA SER A 294 6.97 7.86 15.71
C SER A 294 7.04 6.32 15.65
N LYS A 295 7.70 5.66 16.62
CA LYS A 295 7.86 4.20 16.69
C LYS A 295 7.64 3.60 18.08
N GLY A 296 7.14 4.38 19.05
CA GLY A 296 7.18 4.00 20.46
C GLY A 296 5.83 4.15 21.17
N PRO A 297 5.30 3.08 21.81
CA PRO A 297 4.18 3.25 22.73
C PRO A 297 4.59 4.13 23.91
N SER A 298 3.65 4.88 24.47
CA SER A 298 3.82 5.44 25.81
C SER A 298 4.12 4.32 26.81
N GLY A 299 5.11 4.54 27.66
CA GLY A 299 5.24 3.77 28.91
C GLY A 299 3.88 3.77 29.63
N TYR A 300 3.51 2.59 30.11
CA TYR A 300 2.24 2.21 30.74
C TYR A 300 1.49 3.28 31.52
#